data_AF-A0A5C7Z8H2-F1
#
_entry.id   AF-A0A5C7Z8H2-F1
#
_cell.length_a   1.000
_cell.length_b   1.000
_cell.length_c   1.000
_cell.angle_alpha   90.00
_cell.angle_beta   90.00
_cell.angle_gamma   90.00
#
_symmetry.space_group_name_H-M   'P 1'
#
loop_
_entity.id
_entity.type
_entity.pdbx_description
1 polymer ?
#
loop_
_entity_poly.entity_id
_entity_poly.type
_entity_poly.pdbx_seq_one_letter_code
_entity_poly.pdbx_strand_id
1 'polypeptide(L)' 'MYLTKETKAEIFAKHGGKAENTGSAEGQIALFTFRISHLTEHL' A
#
# COMPACT_ATOMS: atom_id res chain seq x y z
N MET A 1 3.61 0.21 13.26
CA MET A 1 2.75 0.32 12.07
C MET A 1 1.85 -0.91 12.00
N TYR A 2 0.53 -0.74 11.99
CA TYR A 2 -0.41 -1.83 11.72
C TYR A 2 -1.03 -1.60 10.35
N LEU A 3 -0.44 -2.20 9.32
CA LEU A 3 -1.08 -2.29 8.01
C LEU A 3 -2.09 -3.44 8.09
N THR A 4 -3.38 -3.11 8.08
CA THR A 4 -4.45 -4.12 8.06
C THR A 4 -4.54 -4.78 6.68
N LYS A 5 -5.20 -5.93 6.61
CA LYS A 5 -5.38 -6.64 5.33
C LYS A 5 -6.29 -5.84 4.39
N GLU A 6 -7.27 -5.15 4.96
CA GLU A 6 -8.26 -4.32 4.29
C GLU A 6 -7.58 -3.12 3.60
N THR A 7 -6.78 -2.35 4.34
CA THR A 7 -6.04 -1.21 3.79
C THR A 7 -5.07 -1.66 2.69
N LYS A 8 -4.41 -2.81 2.87
CA LYS A 8 -3.53 -3.36 1.84
C LYS A 8 -4.31 -3.71 0.57
N ALA A 9 -5.46 -4.39 0.70
CA ALA A 9 -6.31 -4.75 -0.43
C ALA A 9 -6.81 -3.52 -1.19
N GLU A 10 -7.22 -2.46 -0.49
CA GLU A 10 -7.64 -1.19 -1.08
C GLU A 10 -6.51 -0.52 -1.88
N ILE A 11 -5.29 -0.48 -1.35
CA ILE A 11 -4.12 0.07 -2.05
C ILE A 11 -3.89 -0.65 -3.38
N PHE A 12 -3.93 -1.99 -3.39
CA PHE A 12 -3.71 -2.77 -4.61
C PHE A 12 -4.91 -2.72 -5.56
N ALA A 13 -6.14 -2.64 -5.07
CA ALA A 13 -7.31 -2.41 -5.92
C ALA A 13 -7.22 -1.06 -6.65
N LYS A 14 -6.75 -0.01 -5.96
CA LYS A 14 -6.65 1.35 -6.51
C LYS A 14 -5.45 1.56 -7.44
N HIS A 15 -4.29 1.00 -7.08
CA HIS A 15 -3.03 1.27 -7.77
C HIS A 15 -2.44 0.07 -8.52
N GLY A 16 -2.80 -1.17 -8.15
CA GLY A 16 -2.39 -2.40 -8.84
C GLY A 16 -3.43 -2.94 -9.81
N GLY A 17 -4.56 -2.24 -10.00
CA GLY A 17 -5.68 -2.62 -10.87
C GLY A 17 -6.59 -3.71 -10.32
N LYS A 18 -6.10 -4.59 -9.43
CA LYS A 18 -6.87 -5.59 -8.68
C LYS A 18 -6.22 -5.83 -7.31
N ALA A 19 -7.01 -6.16 -6.30
CA ALA A 19 -6.54 -6.37 -4.93
C ALA A 19 -5.50 -7.50 -4.81
N GLU A 20 -5.61 -8.53 -5.66
CA GLU A 20 -4.73 -9.69 -5.70
C GLU A 20 -3.44 -9.43 -6.49
N ASN A 21 -3.37 -8.33 -7.26
CA ASN A 21 -2.20 -7.99 -8.06
C ASN A 21 -1.12 -7.32 -7.21
N THR A 22 -0.58 -8.09 -6.27
CA THR A 22 0.44 -7.60 -5.34
C THR A 22 1.83 -7.49 -5.97
N GLY A 23 2.01 -7.87 -7.25
CA GLY A 23 3.29 -7.80 -7.96
C GLY A 23 3.47 -6.56 -8.84
N SER A 24 2.41 -5.75 -9.02
CA SER A 24 2.47 -4.53 -9.82
C SER A 24 3.46 -3.50 -9.26
N ALA A 25 4.18 -2.82 -10.16
CA ALA A 25 5.13 -1.79 -9.77
C ALA A 25 4.43 -0.62 -9.06
N GLU A 26 3.32 -0.15 -9.62
CA GLU A 26 2.50 0.95 -9.10
C GLU A 26 1.87 0.60 -7.75
N GLY A 27 1.38 -0.63 -7.58
CA GLY A 27 0.85 -1.10 -6.30
C GLY A 27 1.92 -1.18 -5.21
N GLN A 28 3.12 -1.63 -5.55
CA GLN A 28 4.26 -1.65 -4.62
C GLN A 28 4.75 -0.24 -4.26
N ILE A 29 4.85 0.67 -5.23
CA ILE A 29 5.17 2.08 -4.99
C ILE A 29 4.16 2.68 -4.02
N ALA A 30 2.85 2.51 -4.27
CA ALA A 30 1.80 3.02 -3.40
C ALA A 30 1.88 2.45 -1.97
N LEU A 31 2.17 1.16 -1.83
CA LEU A 31 2.38 0.52 -0.54
C LEU A 31 3.59 1.10 0.21
N PHE A 32 4.70 1.34 -0.48
CA PHE A 32 5.88 1.96 0.14
C PHE A 32 5.65 3.41 0.50
N THR A 33 4.97 4.19 -0.36
CA THR A 33 4.57 5.57 -0.03
C THR A 33 3.73 5.61 1.23
N PHE A 34 2.71 4.76 1.35
CA PHE A 34 1.88 4.67 2.55
C PHE A 34 2.72 4.37 3.82
N ARG A 35 3.68 3.44 3.71
CA ARG A 35 4.60 3.08 4.81
C ARG A 35 5.51 4.23 5.19
N ILE A 36 6.08 4.93 4.20
CA ILE A 36 6.96 6.07 4.42
C ILE A 36 6.20 7.18 5.11
N SER A 37 5.01 7.56 4.64
CA SER A 37 4.18 8.60 5.26
C SER A 37 3.89 8.29 6.73
N HIS A 38 3.47 7.06 7.05
CA HIS A 38 3.24 6.65 8.44
C HIS A 38 4.53 6.72 9.29
N LEU A 39 5.69 6.36 8.74
CA LEU A 39 6.96 6.47 9.46
C LEU A 39 7.35 7.93 9.67
N THR A 40 7.16 8.79 8.67
CA THR A 40 7.42 10.22 8.74
C THR A 40 6.55 10.91 9.80
N GLU A 41 5.28 10.56 9.91
CA GLU A 41 4.38 11.10 10.95
C GLU A 41 4.75 10.65 12.37
N HIS A 42 5.51 9.56 12.51
CA HIS A 42 5.94 9.05 13.80
C HIS A 42 7.27 9.65 14.28
N LEU A 43 8.02 10.31 13.39
CA LEU A 43 9.27 11.01 13.67
C LEU A 43 9.00 12.45 14.11
#